data_AF-A0A2A5GE02-F1
#
_entry.id   AF-A0A2A5GE02-F1
#
_cell.length_a   1.000
_cell.length_b   1.000
_cell.length_c   1.000
_cell.angle_alpha   90.00
_cell.angle_beta   90.00
_cell.angle_gamma   90.00
#
_symmetry.space_group_name_H-M   'P 1'
#
loop_
_entity.id
_entity.type
_entity.pdbx_description
1 polymer ?
#
loop_
_entity_poly.entity_id
_entity_poly.type
_entity_poly.pdbx_seq_one_letter_code
_entity_poly.pdbx_strand_id
1 'polypeptide(L)'
;MPAYISVPADVSGYQRTPLFLAIWWGILFRGPGYTLFGTLPLLVIFLLLEWKNLSSKWLYLIVWVLAGVGASLSIAGVPAGLICGLLYWFFVGQYAGNWKIDLSGTSSKRAFSSGRIVAYGLLLYLSYIAIGYVWYGYKMVEVSMREPSRGIPFFVSYREGISKAYVSDKKRKFGNSARPINIPELGIFQKVALRDFPDVDSCLKGADYTSKKFDLLNLNWNKINNEFEAEVCTFRLLKTLGGIENATPWLEAQGFKSSSKTPHKTTYGTLSVHGSYSIQQNGPKFPTSGFIRRAYRSIPYSMSIVTEWSIDGKELLYVRYSFNRL
;
A
#
# COMPACT_ATOMS: atom_id res chain seq x y z
N MET A 1 -0.01 31.93 18.64
CA MET A 1 -0.74 30.82 19.26
C MET A 1 -1.61 30.17 18.19
N PRO A 2 -1.28 28.97 17.67
CA PRO A 2 -2.15 28.30 16.71
C PRO A 2 -3.15 27.40 17.43
N ALA A 3 -4.42 27.54 17.05
CA ALA A 3 -5.51 26.68 17.51
C ALA A 3 -5.43 25.32 16.81
N TYR A 4 -5.25 24.26 17.60
CA TYR A 4 -5.34 22.89 17.11
C TYR A 4 -6.81 22.51 16.99
N ILE A 5 -7.25 22.24 15.76
CA ILE A 5 -8.55 21.60 15.49
C ILE A 5 -8.42 20.15 15.97
N SER A 6 -9.03 19.83 17.11
CA SER A 6 -9.15 18.48 17.64
C SER A 6 -10.10 17.68 16.74
N VAL A 7 -9.58 16.69 16.02
CA VAL A 7 -10.39 15.68 15.35
C VAL A 7 -10.93 14.72 16.44
N PRO A 8 -12.25 14.49 16.53
CA PRO A 8 -12.82 13.62 17.57
C PRO A 8 -12.36 12.17 17.38
N ALA A 9 -11.79 11.61 18.45
CA ALA A 9 -11.19 10.27 18.51
C ALA A 9 -12.21 9.15 18.79
N ASP A 10 -13.39 9.21 18.17
CA ASP A 10 -14.39 8.13 18.28
C ASP A 10 -14.76 7.59 16.91
N VAL A 11 -13.94 6.65 16.43
CA VAL A 11 -14.25 5.77 15.29
C VAL A 11 -14.22 4.33 15.81
N SER A 12 -15.02 4.04 16.85
CA SER A 12 -15.15 2.71 17.43
C SER A 12 -16.18 1.81 16.73
N GLY A 13 -16.69 2.25 15.57
CA GLY A 13 -17.61 1.49 14.73
C GLY A 13 -17.05 1.19 13.34
N TYR A 14 -15.91 0.49 13.22
CA TYR A 14 -15.53 -0.12 11.93
C TYR A 14 -16.33 -1.42 11.74
N GLN A 15 -17.66 -1.26 11.65
CA GLN A 15 -18.52 -2.21 10.96
C GLN A 15 -17.88 -2.45 9.60
N ARG A 16 -17.69 -3.72 9.18
CA ARG A 16 -17.27 -4.11 7.83
C ARG A 16 -17.77 -3.03 6.88
N THR A 17 -16.89 -2.20 6.31
CA THR A 17 -17.32 -1.27 5.27
C THR A 17 -18.05 -2.15 4.28
N PRO A 18 -19.39 -2.02 4.14
CA PRO A 18 -20.12 -2.94 3.33
C PRO A 18 -19.46 -2.88 1.96
N LEU A 19 -19.28 -4.01 1.29
CA LEU A 19 -18.65 -4.09 -0.03
C LEU A 19 -19.08 -2.90 -0.92
N PHE A 20 -20.35 -2.52 -0.80
CA PHE A 20 -20.94 -1.31 -1.34
C PHE A 20 -20.18 -0.01 -1.08
N LEU A 21 -19.77 0.32 0.16
CA LEU A 21 -19.03 1.53 0.51
C LEU A 21 -17.62 1.54 -0.09
N ALA A 22 -16.94 0.40 -0.15
CA ALA A 22 -15.63 0.27 -0.80
C ALA A 22 -15.74 0.44 -2.33
N ILE A 23 -16.78 -0.14 -2.93
CA ILE A 23 -17.15 0.09 -4.33
C ILE A 23 -17.47 1.58 -4.55
N TRP A 24 -18.26 2.19 -3.68
CA TRP A 24 -18.66 3.60 -3.75
C TRP A 24 -17.49 4.55 -3.63
N TRP A 25 -16.55 4.26 -2.72
CA TRP A 25 -15.32 5.02 -2.56
C TRP A 25 -14.43 4.91 -3.80
N GLY A 26 -14.32 3.71 -4.37
CA GLY A 26 -13.66 3.48 -5.66
C GLY A 26 -14.32 4.25 -6.82
N ILE A 27 -15.64 4.36 -6.84
CA ILE A 27 -16.40 5.10 -7.88
C ILE A 27 -16.20 6.60 -7.72
N LEU A 28 -16.42 7.15 -6.53
CA LEU A 28 -16.43 8.59 -6.30
C LEU A 28 -15.04 9.23 -6.33
N PHE A 29 -14.02 8.56 -5.77
CA PHE A 29 -12.70 9.19 -5.62
C PHE A 29 -11.71 8.79 -6.70
N ARG A 30 -11.79 7.57 -7.24
CA ARG A 30 -10.89 7.14 -8.32
C ARG A 30 -11.47 7.34 -9.71
N GLY A 31 -12.79 7.22 -9.88
CA GLY A 31 -13.48 7.48 -11.16
C GLY A 31 -13.10 8.81 -11.81
N PRO A 32 -13.09 9.95 -11.09
CA PRO A 32 -12.73 11.25 -11.66
C PRO A 32 -11.24 11.38 -12.06
N GLY A 33 -10.35 10.66 -11.37
CA GLY A 33 -8.94 10.63 -11.74
C GLY A 33 -8.73 9.89 -13.07
N TYR A 34 -9.41 8.75 -13.23
CA TYR A 34 -9.33 7.98 -14.48
C TYR A 34 -10.02 8.69 -15.66
N THR A 35 -11.09 9.46 -15.43
CA THR A 35 -11.72 10.25 -16.50
C THR A 35 -10.78 11.31 -17.07
N LEU A 36 -10.13 12.08 -16.19
CA LEU A 36 -9.29 13.20 -16.62
C LEU A 36 -7.96 12.74 -17.20
N PHE A 37 -7.29 11.76 -16.57
CA PHE A 37 -5.95 11.34 -17.00
C PHE A 37 -5.96 10.18 -18.02
N GLY A 38 -7.04 9.39 -18.07
CA GLY A 38 -7.17 8.29 -19.03
C GLY A 38 -8.05 8.64 -20.23
N THR A 39 -9.27 9.10 -19.97
CA THR A 39 -10.30 9.22 -21.01
C THR A 39 -10.09 10.44 -21.91
N LEU A 40 -9.70 11.59 -21.36
CA LEU A 40 -9.46 12.80 -22.17
C LEU A 40 -8.35 12.59 -23.22
N PRO A 41 -7.15 12.08 -22.88
CA PRO A 41 -6.11 11.81 -23.89
C PRO A 41 -6.57 10.79 -24.95
N LEU A 42 -7.30 9.75 -24.56
CA LEU A 42 -7.85 8.76 -25.49
C LEU A 42 -8.84 9.40 -26.48
N LEU A 43 -9.75 10.24 -25.99
CA LEU A 43 -10.69 10.97 -26.85
C LEU A 43 -9.97 11.90 -27.82
N VAL A 44 -8.94 12.62 -27.37
CA VAL A 44 -8.12 13.47 -28.26
C VAL A 44 -7.43 12.64 -29.33
N ILE A 45 -6.85 11.48 -28.98
CA ILE A 45 -6.20 10.58 -29.93
C ILE A 45 -7.20 10.05 -30.96
N PHE A 46 -8.39 9.60 -30.54
CA PHE A 46 -9.41 9.12 -31.48
C PHE A 46 -9.93 10.23 -32.39
N LEU A 47 -10.14 11.43 -31.84
CA LEU A 47 -10.54 12.59 -32.64
C LEU A 47 -9.49 12.95 -33.70
N LEU A 48 -8.20 12.85 -33.37
CA LEU A 48 -7.11 13.06 -34.33
C LEU A 48 -7.04 11.95 -35.40
N LEU A 49 -7.26 10.69 -35.02
CA LEU A 49 -7.31 9.57 -35.97
C LEU A 49 -8.47 9.73 -36.96
N GLU A 50 -9.64 10.12 -36.46
CA GLU A 50 -10.82 10.40 -37.29
C GLU A 50 -10.62 11.63 -38.19
N TRP A 51 -10.01 12.70 -37.69
CA TRP A 51 -9.66 13.87 -38.51
C TRP A 51 -8.80 13.45 -39.70
N LYS A 52 -7.77 12.63 -39.46
CA LYS A 52 -6.85 12.15 -40.48
C LYS A 52 -7.42 11.04 -41.37
N ASN A 53 -8.68 10.65 -41.16
CA ASN A 53 -9.35 9.59 -41.90
C ASN A 53 -8.61 8.24 -41.83
N LEU A 54 -7.99 7.94 -40.69
CA LEU A 54 -7.23 6.72 -40.46
C LEU A 54 -8.14 5.64 -39.84
N SER A 55 -8.93 4.95 -40.65
CA SER A 55 -9.87 3.91 -40.20
C SER A 55 -9.26 2.51 -40.09
N SER A 56 -7.96 2.40 -39.78
CA SER A 56 -7.35 1.07 -39.61
C SER A 56 -7.71 0.47 -38.26
N LYS A 57 -8.40 -0.69 -38.27
CA LYS A 57 -8.70 -1.50 -37.07
C LYS A 57 -7.50 -1.66 -36.15
N TRP A 58 -6.33 -1.87 -36.72
CA TRP A 58 -5.09 -2.09 -35.96
C TRP A 58 -4.63 -0.85 -35.19
N LEU A 59 -4.84 0.35 -35.72
CA LEU A 59 -4.47 1.59 -35.03
C LEU A 59 -5.30 1.77 -33.76
N TYR A 60 -6.61 1.56 -33.83
CA TYR A 60 -7.49 1.63 -32.66
C TYR A 60 -7.10 0.57 -31.61
N LEU A 61 -6.80 -0.66 -32.03
CA LEU A 61 -6.34 -1.70 -31.11
C LEU A 61 -5.03 -1.34 -30.42
N ILE A 62 -4.04 -0.82 -31.15
CA ILE A 62 -2.75 -0.39 -30.58
C ILE A 62 -2.97 0.72 -29.55
N VAL A 63 -3.79 1.72 -29.86
CA VAL A 63 -4.10 2.82 -28.93
C VAL A 63 -4.73 2.28 -27.64
N TRP A 64 -5.68 1.35 -27.74
CA TRP A 64 -6.31 0.74 -26.57
C TRP A 64 -5.36 -0.15 -25.75
N VAL A 65 -4.45 -0.88 -26.40
CA VAL A 65 -3.42 -1.66 -25.71
C VAL A 65 -2.44 -0.77 -24.97
N LEU A 66 -1.96 0.30 -25.61
CA LEU A 66 -1.06 1.28 -24.98
C LEU A 66 -1.74 1.96 -23.79
N ALA A 67 -3.03 2.31 -23.92
CA ALA A 67 -3.80 2.85 -22.81
C ALA A 67 -3.96 1.85 -21.66
N GLY A 68 -4.24 0.58 -21.95
CA GLY A 68 -4.34 -0.47 -20.94
C GLY A 68 -3.02 -0.72 -20.18
N VAL A 69 -1.90 -0.74 -20.91
CA VAL A 69 -0.56 -0.86 -20.30
C VAL A 69 -0.21 0.38 -19.49
N GLY A 70 -0.48 1.58 -20.01
CA GLY A 70 -0.24 2.85 -19.32
C GLY A 70 -1.03 2.97 -18.02
N ALA A 71 -2.32 2.59 -18.03
CA ALA A 71 -3.17 2.64 -16.85
C ALA A 71 -2.78 1.62 -15.76
N SER A 72 -2.31 0.43 -16.16
CA SER A 72 -1.96 -0.63 -15.22
C SER A 72 -0.47 -0.65 -14.83
N LEU A 73 0.37 0.16 -15.49
CA LEU A 73 1.84 0.12 -15.40
C LEU A 73 2.41 -1.30 -15.58
N SER A 74 1.68 -2.21 -16.22
CA SER A 74 2.01 -3.62 -16.33
C SER A 74 1.48 -4.25 -17.62
N ILE A 75 2.11 -5.35 -18.04
CA ILE A 75 1.68 -6.13 -19.21
C ILE A 75 0.30 -6.79 -18.96
N ALA A 76 -0.12 -6.90 -17.69
CA ALA A 76 -1.45 -7.41 -17.35
C ALA A 76 -2.60 -6.55 -17.89
N GLY A 77 -2.33 -5.29 -18.29
CA GLY A 77 -3.32 -4.43 -18.95
C GLY A 77 -3.58 -4.77 -20.43
N VAL A 78 -2.73 -5.58 -21.08
CA VAL A 78 -2.84 -5.90 -22.51
C VAL A 78 -4.17 -6.60 -22.86
N PRO A 79 -4.62 -7.64 -22.14
CA PRO A 79 -5.89 -8.32 -22.47
C PRO A 79 -7.09 -7.37 -22.34
N ALA A 80 -7.12 -6.54 -21.29
CA ALA A 80 -8.17 -5.55 -21.09
C ALA A 80 -8.19 -4.51 -22.23
N GLY A 81 -7.02 -4.00 -22.63
CA GLY A 81 -6.89 -3.10 -23.77
C GLY A 81 -7.37 -3.73 -25.08
N LEU A 82 -6.99 -4.98 -25.36
CA LEU A 82 -7.44 -5.70 -26.57
C LEU A 82 -8.96 -5.87 -26.61
N ILE A 83 -9.57 -6.33 -25.50
CA ILE A 83 -11.03 -6.54 -25.42
C ILE A 83 -11.76 -5.21 -25.64
N CYS A 84 -11.34 -4.15 -24.94
CA CYS A 84 -11.97 -2.84 -25.06
C CYS A 84 -11.80 -2.24 -26.45
N GLY A 85 -10.62 -2.40 -27.06
CA GLY A 85 -10.37 -1.93 -28.42
C GLY A 85 -11.17 -2.70 -29.47
N LEU A 86 -11.37 -4.00 -29.31
CA LEU A 86 -12.22 -4.80 -30.20
C LEU A 86 -13.69 -4.38 -30.09
N LEU A 87 -14.19 -4.19 -28.86
CA LEU A 87 -15.55 -3.73 -28.63
C LEU A 87 -15.75 -2.31 -29.20
N TYR A 88 -14.81 -1.40 -28.94
CA TYR A 88 -14.84 -0.05 -29.49
C TYR A 88 -14.86 -0.07 -31.02
N TRP A 89 -13.98 -0.85 -31.65
CA TRP A 89 -13.95 -0.97 -33.11
C TRP A 89 -15.28 -1.51 -33.65
N PHE A 90 -15.84 -2.54 -33.02
CA PHE A 90 -17.08 -3.17 -33.45
C PHE A 90 -18.28 -2.22 -33.38
N PHE A 91 -18.39 -1.42 -32.32
CA PHE A 91 -19.54 -0.51 -32.14
C PHE A 91 -19.37 0.85 -32.79
N VAL A 92 -18.15 1.41 -32.78
CA VAL A 92 -17.88 2.81 -33.16
C VAL A 92 -16.93 2.88 -34.35
N GLY A 93 -15.81 2.14 -34.29
CA GLY A 93 -14.73 2.26 -35.29
C GLY A 93 -15.12 1.89 -36.72
N GLN A 94 -16.09 0.98 -36.92
CA GLN A 94 -16.58 0.63 -38.27
C GLN A 94 -17.23 1.82 -39.01
N TYR A 95 -17.69 2.83 -38.29
CA TYR A 95 -18.34 4.01 -38.85
C TYR A 95 -17.38 5.22 -38.98
N ALA A 96 -16.16 5.11 -38.45
CA ALA A 96 -15.16 6.17 -38.49
C ALA A 96 -14.72 6.45 -39.94
N GLY A 97 -14.74 7.73 -40.35
CA GLY A 97 -14.32 8.20 -41.68
C GLY A 97 -15.45 8.46 -42.69
N ASN A 98 -16.65 7.91 -42.48
CA ASN A 98 -17.78 8.08 -43.41
C ASN A 98 -18.62 9.35 -43.16
N TRP A 99 -18.30 10.16 -42.15
CA TRP A 99 -19.07 11.34 -41.77
C TRP A 99 -19.05 12.48 -42.80
N LYS A 100 -18.02 12.55 -43.66
CA LYS A 100 -17.91 13.61 -44.68
C LYS A 100 -18.94 13.49 -45.81
N ILE A 101 -19.50 12.31 -46.04
CA ILE A 101 -20.46 12.06 -47.12
C ILE A 101 -21.87 12.54 -46.73
N ASP A 102 -22.18 12.66 -45.44
CA ASP A 102 -23.52 12.99 -44.94
C ASP A 102 -23.76 14.50 -44.78
N LEU A 103 -22.70 15.32 -44.81
CA LEU A 103 -22.79 16.78 -44.69
C LEU A 103 -23.09 17.50 -46.02
N SER A 104 -22.98 16.82 -47.18
CA SER A 104 -23.12 17.45 -48.50
C SER A 104 -24.54 17.48 -49.08
N GLY A 105 -25.58 17.27 -48.27
CA GLY A 105 -26.91 17.83 -48.57
C GLY A 105 -27.81 17.08 -49.55
N THR A 106 -27.68 15.76 -49.71
CA THR A 106 -28.70 14.96 -50.43
C THR A 106 -29.56 14.13 -49.47
N SER A 107 -30.69 14.73 -49.10
CA SER A 107 -31.93 14.15 -48.57
C SER A 107 -32.01 12.62 -48.55
N SER A 108 -31.52 12.00 -47.48
CA SER A 108 -31.90 10.65 -47.09
C SER A 108 -32.36 10.70 -45.64
N LYS A 109 -33.64 10.38 -45.42
CA LYS A 109 -34.31 10.30 -44.12
C LYS A 109 -33.83 9.11 -43.27
N ARG A 110 -32.53 8.90 -43.19
CA ARG A 110 -31.88 8.07 -42.17
C ARG A 110 -30.90 8.95 -41.44
N ALA A 111 -31.46 9.93 -40.72
CA ALA A 111 -30.74 10.68 -39.71
C ALA A 111 -30.09 9.65 -38.76
N PHE A 112 -28.81 9.39 -38.99
CA PHE A 112 -27.95 8.69 -38.06
C PHE A 112 -27.90 9.60 -36.84
N SER A 113 -28.84 9.38 -35.92
CA SER A 113 -29.01 10.16 -34.70
C SER A 113 -27.66 10.18 -34.00
N SER A 114 -27.03 11.35 -33.98
CA SER A 114 -25.80 11.64 -33.22
C SER A 114 -25.90 11.13 -31.77
N GLY A 115 -27.12 11.03 -31.24
CA GLY A 115 -27.41 10.41 -29.94
C GLY A 115 -27.03 8.94 -29.84
N ARG A 116 -27.04 8.14 -30.92
CA ARG A 116 -26.63 6.73 -30.89
C ARG A 116 -25.12 6.57 -30.71
N ILE A 117 -24.33 7.39 -31.38
CA ILE A 117 -22.86 7.38 -31.25
C ILE A 117 -22.47 7.76 -29.82
N VAL A 118 -23.09 8.80 -29.27
CA VAL A 118 -22.90 9.21 -27.87
C VAL A 118 -23.35 8.10 -26.91
N ALA A 119 -24.49 7.45 -27.16
CA ALA A 119 -24.97 6.34 -26.34
C ALA A 119 -24.04 5.13 -26.37
N TYR A 120 -23.46 4.77 -27.52
CA TYR A 120 -22.49 3.68 -27.63
C TYR A 120 -21.17 4.03 -26.95
N GLY A 121 -20.69 5.28 -27.08
CA GLY A 121 -19.52 5.75 -26.35
C GLY A 121 -19.71 5.68 -24.83
N LEU A 122 -20.90 6.07 -24.35
CA LEU A 122 -21.26 5.98 -22.94
C LEU A 122 -21.32 4.51 -22.46
N LEU A 123 -21.94 3.61 -23.24
CA LEU A 123 -22.04 2.19 -22.90
C LEU A 123 -20.68 1.49 -22.86
N LEU A 124 -19.78 1.83 -23.78
CA LEU A 124 -18.40 1.34 -23.78
C LEU A 124 -17.62 1.84 -22.57
N TYR A 125 -17.79 3.11 -22.22
CA TYR A 125 -17.17 3.68 -21.04
C TYR A 125 -17.65 3.02 -19.74
N LEU A 126 -18.96 2.79 -19.62
CA LEU A 126 -19.55 2.12 -18.46
C LEU A 126 -19.13 0.65 -18.36
N SER A 127 -19.02 -0.06 -19.49
CA SER A 127 -18.55 -1.45 -19.50
C SER A 127 -17.06 -1.58 -19.15
N TYR A 128 -16.21 -0.64 -19.59
CA TYR A 128 -14.81 -0.57 -19.16
C TYR A 128 -14.68 -0.44 -17.64
N ILE A 129 -15.45 0.48 -17.04
CA ILE A 129 -15.49 0.67 -15.59
C ILE A 129 -15.95 -0.62 -14.88
N ALA A 130 -17.02 -1.25 -15.35
CA ALA A 130 -17.57 -2.46 -14.74
C ALA A 130 -16.57 -3.63 -14.73
N ILE A 131 -15.87 -3.86 -15.85
CA ILE A 131 -14.84 -4.90 -15.97
C ILE A 131 -13.67 -4.63 -15.01
N GLY A 132 -13.24 -3.37 -14.91
CA GLY A 132 -12.19 -2.96 -13.96
C GLY A 132 -12.55 -3.28 -12.50
N TYR A 133 -13.80 -3.05 -12.10
CA TYR A 133 -14.26 -3.37 -10.75
C TYR A 133 -14.35 -4.86 -10.47
N VAL A 134 -14.83 -5.67 -11.43
CA VAL A 134 -14.92 -7.13 -11.27
C VAL A 134 -13.53 -7.74 -11.10
N TRP A 135 -12.55 -7.31 -11.92
CA TRP A 135 -11.17 -7.79 -11.81
C TRP A 135 -10.54 -7.44 -10.46
N TYR A 136 -10.75 -6.22 -9.98
CA TYR A 136 -10.23 -5.79 -8.69
C TYR A 136 -10.90 -6.54 -7.52
N GLY A 137 -12.21 -6.76 -7.59
CA GLY A 137 -12.95 -7.56 -6.61
C GLY A 137 -12.43 -9.00 -6.53
N TYR A 138 -12.17 -9.63 -7.69
CA TYR A 138 -11.57 -10.96 -7.75
C TYR A 138 -10.20 -11.01 -7.05
N LYS A 139 -9.32 -10.02 -7.28
CA LYS A 139 -8.00 -9.98 -6.64
C LYS A 139 -8.08 -9.83 -5.12
N MET A 140 -9.04 -9.07 -4.61
CA MET A 140 -9.26 -8.96 -3.16
C MET A 140 -9.71 -10.30 -2.56
N VAL A 141 -10.61 -11.02 -3.23
CA VAL A 141 -11.08 -12.34 -2.78
C VAL A 141 -9.96 -13.39 -2.81
N GLU A 142 -9.13 -13.38 -3.86
CA GLU A 142 -7.99 -14.30 -3.98
C GLU A 142 -7.00 -14.13 -2.81
N VAL A 143 -6.71 -12.88 -2.42
CA VAL A 143 -5.85 -12.58 -1.27
C VAL A 143 -6.49 -13.05 0.04
N SER A 144 -7.82 -12.95 0.18
CA SER A 144 -8.53 -13.42 1.38
C SER A 144 -8.62 -14.94 1.49
N MET A 145 -8.74 -15.68 0.37
CA MET A 145 -8.90 -17.14 0.38
C MET A 145 -7.60 -17.93 0.51
N ARG A 146 -6.45 -17.33 0.15
CA ARG A 146 -5.14 -18.01 0.22
C ARG A 146 -4.41 -17.82 1.56
N GLU A 147 -5.06 -17.35 2.62
CA GLU A 147 -4.45 -17.38 3.96
C GLU A 147 -4.38 -18.84 4.47
N PRO A 148 -3.19 -19.42 4.67
CA PRO A 148 -3.07 -20.72 5.31
C PRO A 148 -3.43 -20.60 6.79
N SER A 149 -4.34 -21.45 7.26
CA SER A 149 -4.56 -21.72 8.67
C SER A 149 -3.42 -22.61 9.20
N ARG A 150 -2.44 -22.03 9.93
CA ARG A 150 -1.69 -22.69 11.03
C ARG A 150 -0.52 -21.85 11.53
N GLY A 151 -0.40 -21.84 12.86
CA GLY A 151 0.72 -21.26 13.61
C GLY A 151 0.39 -19.87 14.13
N ILE A 152 -0.02 -19.77 15.39
CA ILE A 152 -0.26 -18.50 16.09
C ILE A 152 1.07 -17.73 16.12
N PRO A 153 1.22 -16.58 15.44
CA PRO A 153 2.48 -15.85 15.44
C PRO A 153 2.70 -15.13 16.78
N PHE A 154 3.96 -15.00 17.18
CA PHE A 154 4.44 -14.46 18.46
C PHE A 154 3.99 -13.03 18.82
N PHE A 155 3.37 -12.28 17.92
CA PHE A 155 2.68 -11.02 18.27
C PHE A 155 1.44 -11.25 19.16
N VAL A 156 1.03 -12.50 19.37
CA VAL A 156 0.08 -12.86 20.43
C VAL A 156 0.74 -12.88 21.82
N SER A 157 2.07 -12.91 21.94
CA SER A 157 2.73 -12.68 23.23
C SER A 157 2.64 -11.20 23.67
N TYR A 158 2.55 -10.24 22.75
CA TYR A 158 2.13 -8.85 23.03
C TYR A 158 0.69 -8.80 23.60
N ARG A 159 -0.21 -9.65 23.08
CA ARG A 159 -1.61 -9.80 23.54
C ARG A 159 -1.70 -10.28 24.98
N GLU A 160 -0.87 -11.23 25.41
CA GLU A 160 -0.89 -11.72 26.79
C GLU A 160 -0.04 -10.89 27.74
N GLY A 161 1.14 -10.44 27.35
CA GLY A 161 2.06 -9.69 28.22
C GLY A 161 1.50 -8.34 28.62
N ILE A 162 1.02 -7.54 27.65
CA ILE A 162 0.47 -6.22 27.93
C ILE A 162 -0.92 -6.32 28.55
N SER A 163 -1.77 -7.26 28.12
CA SER A 163 -3.05 -7.44 28.82
C SER A 163 -2.81 -7.85 30.28
N LYS A 164 -1.88 -8.76 30.58
CA LYS A 164 -1.59 -9.15 31.97
C LYS A 164 -0.93 -8.02 32.76
N ALA A 165 0.07 -7.34 32.22
CA ALA A 165 0.76 -6.23 32.90
C ALA A 165 -0.14 -5.01 33.10
N TYR A 166 -0.90 -4.63 32.07
CA TYR A 166 -1.82 -3.49 32.11
C TYR A 166 -3.06 -3.79 32.94
N VAL A 167 -3.62 -5.01 32.87
CA VAL A 167 -4.72 -5.43 33.76
C VAL A 167 -4.23 -5.53 35.20
N SER A 168 -3.00 -6.01 35.46
CA SER A 168 -2.46 -6.08 36.83
C SER A 168 -2.27 -4.69 37.46
N ASP A 169 -1.63 -3.75 36.76
CA ASP A 169 -1.44 -2.37 37.28
C ASP A 169 -2.76 -1.60 37.38
N LYS A 170 -3.66 -1.76 36.39
CA LYS A 170 -4.95 -1.05 36.38
C LYS A 170 -5.94 -1.64 37.37
N LYS A 171 -5.95 -2.95 37.61
CA LYS A 171 -6.76 -3.60 38.68
C LYS A 171 -6.26 -3.17 40.06
N ARG A 172 -4.97 -2.91 40.21
CA ARG A 172 -4.37 -2.34 41.43
C ARG A 172 -4.79 -0.88 41.68
N LYS A 173 -4.94 -0.06 40.63
CA LYS A 173 -5.30 1.37 40.75
C LYS A 173 -6.79 1.69 40.65
N PHE A 174 -7.58 0.89 39.92
CA PHE A 174 -8.96 1.25 39.52
C PHE A 174 -10.00 0.13 39.74
N GLY A 175 -9.64 -0.96 40.42
CA GLY A 175 -10.56 -2.07 40.71
C GLY A 175 -11.07 -2.82 39.47
N ASN A 176 -12.18 -3.56 39.62
CA ASN A 176 -12.70 -4.48 38.60
C ASN A 176 -13.36 -3.80 37.38
N SER A 177 -13.32 -2.46 37.25
CA SER A 177 -14.05 -1.72 36.20
C SER A 177 -13.22 -1.44 34.93
N ALA A 178 -12.17 -2.22 34.68
CA ALA A 178 -11.32 -2.06 33.50
C ALA A 178 -12.02 -2.66 32.27
N ARG A 179 -12.53 -1.80 31.37
CA ARG A 179 -13.00 -2.23 30.05
C ARG A 179 -11.85 -2.90 29.26
N PRO A 180 -12.11 -4.02 28.55
CA PRO A 180 -11.13 -4.65 27.69
C PRO A 180 -10.71 -3.66 26.59
N ILE A 181 -9.40 -3.52 26.40
CA ILE A 181 -8.84 -2.71 25.33
C ILE A 181 -9.08 -3.49 24.03
N ASN A 182 -9.78 -2.87 23.06
CA ASN A 182 -9.89 -3.42 21.71
C ASN A 182 -8.49 -3.35 21.06
N ILE A 183 -7.87 -4.51 20.88
CA ILE A 183 -6.55 -4.62 20.26
C ILE A 183 -6.74 -4.66 18.73
N PRO A 184 -6.03 -3.83 17.95
CA PRO A 184 -6.12 -3.86 16.50
C PRO A 184 -5.73 -5.22 15.95
N GLU A 185 -6.52 -5.74 15.00
CA GLU A 185 -6.20 -6.96 14.26
C GLU A 185 -4.86 -6.78 13.51
N LEU A 186 -4.01 -7.83 13.48
CA LEU A 186 -2.78 -7.78 12.68
C LEU A 186 -3.16 -7.54 11.22
N GLY A 187 -2.61 -6.48 10.63
CA GLY A 187 -2.77 -6.22 9.21
C GLY A 187 -2.12 -7.30 8.36
N ILE A 188 -2.61 -7.42 7.12
CA ILE A 188 -2.13 -8.39 6.13
C ILE A 188 -0.61 -8.27 5.93
N PHE A 189 -0.08 -7.05 5.91
CA PHE A 189 1.35 -6.82 5.72
C PHE A 189 2.22 -7.36 6.87
N GLN A 190 1.78 -7.24 8.13
CA GLN A 190 2.51 -7.85 9.25
C GLN A 190 2.51 -9.39 9.16
N LYS A 191 1.39 -10.00 8.75
CA LYS A 191 1.31 -11.45 8.54
C LYS A 191 2.28 -11.94 7.46
N VAL A 192 2.41 -11.19 6.36
CA VAL A 192 3.36 -11.51 5.28
C VAL A 192 4.80 -11.40 5.79
N ALA A 193 5.15 -10.30 6.47
CA ALA A 193 6.48 -10.10 7.03
C ALA A 193 6.91 -11.22 8.00
N LEU A 194 5.99 -11.68 8.85
CA LEU A 194 6.18 -12.82 9.75
C LEU A 194 6.48 -14.15 9.07
N ARG A 195 5.90 -14.36 7.89
CA ARG A 195 6.09 -15.58 7.10
C ARG A 195 7.42 -15.52 6.36
N ASP A 196 7.74 -14.37 5.79
CA ASP A 196 8.92 -14.19 4.96
C ASP A 196 10.20 -14.14 5.82
N PHE A 197 10.08 -13.68 7.06
CA PHE A 197 11.11 -13.77 8.08
C PHE A 197 10.57 -14.67 9.20
N PRO A 198 10.89 -15.97 9.27
CA PRO A 198 10.42 -16.88 10.34
C PRO A 198 11.28 -16.90 11.60
N ASP A 199 12.59 -16.64 11.48
CA ASP A 199 13.57 -16.61 12.58
C ASP A 199 14.51 -15.38 12.50
N VAL A 200 15.50 -15.30 13.40
CA VAL A 200 16.49 -14.21 13.42
C VAL A 200 17.47 -14.32 12.25
N ASP A 201 17.86 -15.54 11.89
CA ASP A 201 18.87 -15.80 10.86
C ASP A 201 18.40 -15.35 9.47
N SER A 202 17.09 -15.45 9.22
CA SER A 202 16.45 -14.93 8.02
C SER A 202 16.70 -13.42 7.79
N CYS A 203 16.91 -12.67 8.88
CA CYS A 203 17.15 -11.22 8.88
C CYS A 203 18.62 -10.82 8.74
N LEU A 204 19.57 -11.73 8.99
CA LEU A 204 21.00 -11.40 9.08
C LEU A 204 21.74 -11.50 7.74
N LYS A 205 22.84 -10.76 7.63
CA LYS A 205 23.74 -10.80 6.47
C LYS A 205 24.72 -11.95 6.64
N GLY A 206 24.76 -12.86 5.67
CA GLY A 206 25.72 -13.97 5.68
C GLY A 206 25.48 -14.94 6.83
N ALA A 207 24.22 -15.35 7.05
CA ALA A 207 23.89 -16.51 7.88
C ALA A 207 24.47 -17.78 7.22
N ASP A 208 25.79 -17.90 7.25
CA ASP A 208 26.50 -19.10 6.87
C ASP A 208 26.38 -20.04 8.07
N TYR A 209 25.52 -21.04 7.92
CA TYR A 209 25.18 -22.03 8.95
C TYR A 209 26.41 -22.74 9.56
N THR A 210 27.57 -22.62 8.90
CA THR A 210 28.83 -23.23 9.30
C THR A 210 29.55 -22.47 10.43
N SER A 211 29.30 -21.16 10.60
CA SER A 211 29.95 -20.37 11.65
C SER A 211 29.00 -20.11 12.82
N LYS A 212 29.30 -20.69 14.00
CA LYS A 212 28.47 -20.59 15.22
C LYS A 212 28.31 -19.18 15.81
N LYS A 213 28.83 -18.14 15.16
CA LYS A 213 28.84 -16.77 15.69
C LYS A 213 28.09 -15.84 14.74
N PHE A 214 26.78 -15.74 14.95
CA PHE A 214 25.94 -14.78 14.25
C PHE A 214 26.30 -13.36 14.69
N ASP A 215 26.62 -12.50 13.73
CA ASP A 215 26.78 -11.06 13.98
C ASP A 215 25.39 -10.42 14.05
N LEU A 216 24.79 -10.42 15.25
CA LEU A 216 23.47 -9.83 15.53
C LEU A 216 23.41 -8.31 15.24
N LEU A 217 24.57 -7.68 15.03
CA LEU A 217 24.67 -6.27 14.65
C LEU A 217 24.59 -6.05 13.14
N ASN A 218 24.48 -7.09 12.31
CA ASN A 218 24.55 -6.97 10.85
C ASN A 218 23.25 -7.35 10.16
N LEU A 219 22.25 -6.46 10.25
CA LEU A 219 20.96 -6.67 9.60
C LEU A 219 21.10 -6.60 8.07
N ASN A 220 20.52 -7.59 7.37
CA ASN A 220 20.52 -7.64 5.92
C ASN A 220 19.40 -6.78 5.34
N TRP A 221 19.65 -5.47 5.30
CA TRP A 221 18.73 -4.49 4.73
C TRP A 221 18.31 -4.77 3.29
N ASN A 222 19.09 -5.53 2.50
CA ASN A 222 18.76 -5.88 1.12
C ASN A 222 17.63 -6.91 1.00
N LYS A 223 17.31 -7.65 2.07
CA LYS A 223 16.18 -8.60 2.08
C LYS A 223 14.87 -7.96 2.50
N ILE A 224 14.94 -6.85 3.22
CA ILE A 224 13.79 -6.15 3.79
C ILE A 224 13.25 -5.20 2.73
N ASN A 225 11.96 -5.26 2.40
CA ASN A 225 11.35 -4.47 1.33
C ASN A 225 10.42 -3.37 1.84
N ASN A 226 9.98 -3.46 3.09
CA ASN A 226 9.01 -2.53 3.69
C ASN A 226 9.22 -2.38 5.21
N GLU A 227 8.47 -1.46 5.81
CA GLU A 227 8.54 -1.13 7.23
C GLU A 227 8.13 -2.30 8.14
N PHE A 228 7.13 -3.09 7.75
CA PHE A 228 6.67 -4.21 8.56
C PHE A 228 7.70 -5.34 8.66
N GLU A 229 8.40 -5.62 7.56
CA GLU A 229 9.54 -6.54 7.54
C GLU A 229 10.69 -6.02 8.42
N ALA A 230 10.97 -4.71 8.36
CA ALA A 230 11.97 -4.07 9.22
C ALA A 230 11.59 -4.17 10.70
N GLU A 231 10.32 -3.96 11.05
CA GLU A 231 9.78 -4.09 12.41
C GLU A 231 9.95 -5.52 12.92
N VAL A 232 9.54 -6.53 12.15
CA VAL A 232 9.67 -7.95 12.53
C VAL A 232 11.13 -8.32 12.77
N CYS A 233 12.01 -7.97 11.84
CA CYS A 233 13.44 -8.30 11.96
C CYS A 233 14.10 -7.58 13.14
N THR A 234 13.85 -6.29 13.30
CA THR A 234 14.41 -5.51 14.40
C THR A 234 13.90 -6.00 15.75
N PHE A 235 12.60 -6.30 15.85
CA PHE A 235 12.00 -6.82 17.07
C PHE A 235 12.67 -8.13 17.50
N ARG A 236 12.87 -9.06 16.56
CA ARG A 236 13.51 -10.33 16.87
C ARG A 236 14.97 -10.19 17.26
N LEU A 237 15.74 -9.38 16.54
CA LEU A 237 17.14 -9.13 16.86
C LEU A 237 17.30 -8.51 18.25
N LEU A 238 16.55 -7.45 18.55
CA LEU A 238 16.61 -6.78 19.84
C LEU A 238 16.10 -7.68 20.98
N LYS A 239 15.08 -8.50 20.71
CA LYS A 239 14.61 -9.50 21.68
C LYS A 239 15.67 -10.57 21.97
N THR A 240 16.42 -11.00 20.96
CA THR A 240 17.52 -11.97 21.11
C THR A 240 18.73 -11.38 21.81
N LEU A 241 19.07 -10.11 21.53
CA LEU A 241 20.10 -9.39 22.27
C LEU A 241 19.72 -9.23 23.74
N GLY A 242 18.43 -9.00 24.01
CA GLY A 242 17.89 -8.78 25.34
C GLY A 242 18.35 -7.45 25.95
N GLY A 243 17.56 -6.90 26.86
CA GLY A 243 17.93 -5.68 27.59
C GLY A 243 17.92 -4.40 26.74
N ILE A 244 17.37 -3.34 27.32
CA ILE A 244 17.32 -2.02 26.69
C ILE A 244 18.71 -1.40 26.48
N GLU A 245 19.69 -1.79 27.27
CA GLU A 245 21.09 -1.38 27.16
C GLU A 245 21.71 -1.75 25.80
N ASN A 246 21.20 -2.79 25.14
CA ASN A 246 21.66 -3.22 23.82
C ASN A 246 20.95 -2.49 22.67
N ALA A 247 19.86 -1.76 22.94
CA ALA A 247 19.08 -1.08 21.90
C ALA A 247 19.86 0.08 21.26
N THR A 248 20.45 0.97 22.06
CA THR A 248 21.20 2.13 21.55
C THR A 248 22.44 1.72 20.75
N PRO A 249 23.32 0.82 21.23
CA PRO A 249 24.45 0.34 20.44
C PRO A 249 24.03 -0.34 19.14
N TRP A 250 22.93 -1.11 19.16
CA TRP A 250 22.42 -1.74 17.94
C TRP A 250 21.92 -0.70 16.92
N LEU A 251 21.19 0.32 17.37
CA LEU A 251 20.73 1.41 16.51
C LEU A 251 21.90 2.19 15.89
N GLU A 252 22.92 2.49 16.68
CA GLU A 252 24.13 3.17 16.22
C GLU A 252 24.90 2.30 15.21
N ALA A 253 25.01 0.99 15.44
CA ALA A 253 25.60 0.03 14.50
C ALA A 253 24.82 -0.03 13.18
N GLN A 254 23.49 0.16 13.22
CA GLN A 254 22.67 0.29 12.02
C GLN A 254 22.79 1.67 11.34
N GLY A 255 23.52 2.64 11.90
CA GLY A 255 23.68 3.98 11.37
C GLY A 255 22.55 4.95 11.74
N PHE A 256 21.69 4.61 12.71
CA PHE A 256 20.74 5.55 13.30
C PHE A 256 21.47 6.44 14.32
N LYS A 257 21.13 7.73 14.30
CA LYS A 257 21.51 8.67 15.35
C LYS A 257 20.47 8.56 16.46
N SER A 258 20.88 8.05 17.62
CA SER A 258 20.04 8.05 18.81
C SER A 258 19.85 9.49 19.31
N SER A 259 18.62 9.85 19.68
CA SER A 259 18.33 11.18 20.24
C SER A 259 18.83 11.33 21.69
N SER A 260 19.06 10.21 22.38
CA SER A 260 19.51 10.19 23.78
C SER A 260 20.30 8.91 24.08
N LYS A 261 21.32 9.03 24.94
CA LYS A 261 22.01 7.86 25.51
C LYS A 261 21.18 7.13 26.56
N THR A 262 20.23 7.83 27.18
CA THR A 262 19.34 7.28 28.20
C THR A 262 17.93 7.05 27.64
N PRO A 263 17.29 5.91 27.98
CA PRO A 263 15.91 5.66 27.59
C PRO A 263 14.95 6.72 28.14
N HIS A 264 13.98 7.12 27.33
CA HIS A 264 12.93 8.05 27.73
C HIS A 264 11.76 7.29 28.38
N LYS A 265 11.31 7.73 29.54
CA LYS A 265 10.15 7.15 30.21
C LYS A 265 8.87 7.72 29.61
N THR A 266 8.01 6.86 29.09
CA THR A 266 6.73 7.26 28.51
C THR A 266 5.71 7.59 29.62
N THR A 267 4.60 8.22 29.24
CA THR A 267 3.46 8.48 30.15
C THR A 267 2.89 7.20 30.78
N TYR A 268 3.05 6.04 30.12
CA TYR A 268 2.57 4.74 30.60
C TYR A 268 3.59 4.02 31.51
N GLY A 269 4.74 4.64 31.77
CA GLY A 269 5.79 4.12 32.63
C GLY A 269 6.81 3.24 31.90
N THR A 270 6.54 2.83 30.66
CA THR A 270 7.48 2.07 29.81
C THR A 270 8.71 2.90 29.44
N LEU A 271 9.76 2.22 28.99
CA LEU A 271 11.00 2.86 28.55
C LEU A 271 11.05 2.84 27.02
N SER A 272 11.49 3.94 26.42
CA SER A 272 11.56 4.09 24.96
C SER A 272 12.94 4.55 24.52
N VAL A 273 13.39 4.01 23.39
CA VAL A 273 14.63 4.41 22.72
C VAL A 273 14.27 4.83 21.30
N HIS A 274 14.77 6.01 20.90
CA HIS A 274 14.47 6.63 19.62
C HIS A 274 15.74 6.74 18.77
N GLY A 275 15.69 6.18 17.57
CA GLY A 275 16.72 6.33 16.55
C GLY A 275 16.19 7.14 15.37
N SER A 276 17.01 8.03 14.82
CA SER A 276 16.71 8.79 13.60
C SER A 276 17.75 8.50 12.52
N TYR A 277 17.30 8.36 11.29
CA TYR A 277 18.15 8.05 10.15
C TYR A 277 17.84 9.02 9.00
N SER A 278 18.87 9.73 8.52
CA SER A 278 18.72 10.66 7.41
C SER A 278 18.78 9.92 6.09
N ILE A 279 17.62 9.84 5.41
CA ILE A 279 17.53 9.25 4.06
C ILE A 279 18.25 10.16 3.06
N GLN A 280 18.26 11.47 3.29
CA GLN A 280 18.93 12.45 2.43
C GLN A 280 20.45 12.29 2.43
N GLN A 281 21.05 12.03 3.60
CA GLN A 281 22.51 11.90 3.73
C GLN A 281 22.99 10.49 3.36
N ASN A 282 22.26 9.46 3.76
CA ASN A 282 22.75 8.08 3.69
C ASN A 282 22.02 7.21 2.65
N GLY A 283 20.96 7.72 2.01
CA GLY A 283 20.08 6.95 1.13
C GLY A 283 19.10 6.04 1.90
N PRO A 284 18.05 5.51 1.24
CA PRO A 284 17.08 4.63 1.90
C PRO A 284 17.71 3.30 2.33
N LYS A 285 17.30 2.78 3.49
CA LYS A 285 17.84 1.53 4.06
C LYS A 285 17.38 0.28 3.31
N PHE A 286 16.08 0.12 3.09
CA PHE A 286 15.56 -1.01 2.33
C PHE A 286 15.50 -0.72 0.83
N PRO A 287 15.75 -1.72 -0.04
CA PRO A 287 15.62 -1.62 -1.48
C PRO A 287 14.21 -1.19 -1.86
N THR A 288 14.11 0.07 -2.27
CA THR A 288 12.98 0.51 -3.08
C THR A 288 13.25 0.01 -4.49
N SER A 289 12.45 -0.94 -5.00
CA SER A 289 12.59 -1.43 -6.36
C SER A 289 11.80 -0.56 -7.35
N GLY A 290 12.26 -0.54 -8.61
CA GLY A 290 11.52 0.02 -9.74
C GLY A 290 11.11 1.49 -9.62
N PHE A 291 9.86 1.77 -10.00
CA PHE A 291 9.26 3.11 -10.02
C PHE A 291 9.13 3.72 -8.61
N ILE A 292 8.94 2.89 -7.58
CA ILE A 292 8.83 3.32 -6.18
C ILE A 292 10.13 3.98 -5.69
N ARG A 293 11.30 3.50 -6.15
CA ARG A 293 12.60 4.14 -5.87
C ARG A 293 12.68 5.59 -6.36
N ARG A 294 12.08 5.88 -7.52
CA ARG A 294 12.03 7.25 -8.06
C ARG A 294 11.07 8.12 -7.28
N ALA A 295 9.92 7.59 -6.89
CA ALA A 295 8.94 8.33 -6.08
C ALA A 295 9.40 8.57 -4.64
N TYR A 296 10.19 7.67 -4.04
CA TYR A 296 10.72 7.83 -2.68
C TYR A 296 11.90 8.80 -2.59
N ARG A 297 12.63 9.06 -3.68
CA ARG A 297 13.63 10.15 -3.69
C ARG A 297 13.00 11.53 -3.47
N SER A 298 11.69 11.66 -3.65
CA SER A 298 10.97 12.95 -3.62
C SER A 298 10.12 13.21 -2.36
N ILE A 299 10.04 12.29 -1.37
CA ILE A 299 8.96 12.36 -0.36
C ILE A 299 9.41 12.27 1.12
N PRO A 300 10.04 11.17 1.64
CA PRO A 300 10.49 11.13 3.03
C PRO A 300 11.96 11.58 3.22
N TYR A 301 12.20 12.48 4.17
CA TYR A 301 13.52 13.04 4.47
C TYR A 301 14.26 12.25 5.56
N SER A 302 13.51 11.64 6.47
CA SER A 302 14.05 10.83 7.55
C SER A 302 13.18 9.62 7.86
N MET A 303 13.86 8.58 8.35
CA MET A 303 13.26 7.39 8.93
C MET A 303 13.55 7.43 10.43
N SER A 304 12.53 7.23 11.26
CA SER A 304 12.69 7.09 12.70
C SER A 304 12.27 5.70 13.14
N ILE A 305 12.97 5.18 14.14
CA ILE A 305 12.63 3.94 14.82
C ILE A 305 12.37 4.25 16.29
N VAL A 306 11.30 3.66 16.82
CA VAL A 306 10.97 3.69 18.23
C VAL A 306 10.91 2.26 18.73
N THR A 307 11.69 1.96 19.76
CA THR A 307 11.63 0.68 20.47
C THR A 307 11.10 0.95 21.85
N GLU A 308 10.04 0.25 22.26
CA GLU A 308 9.45 0.40 23.58
C GLU A 308 9.66 -0.87 24.39
N TRP A 309 10.00 -0.71 25.65
CA TRP A 309 10.45 -1.73 26.58
C TRP A 309 9.66 -1.64 27.88
N SER A 310 9.63 -2.75 28.61
CA SER A 310 9.09 -2.82 29.96
C SER A 310 9.76 -1.82 30.91
N ILE A 311 9.11 -1.55 32.05
CA ILE A 311 9.59 -0.60 33.08
C ILE A 311 10.98 -0.99 33.60
N ASP A 312 11.27 -2.29 33.68
CA ASP A 312 12.56 -2.83 34.11
C ASP A 312 13.60 -2.92 32.97
N GLY A 313 13.24 -2.53 31.75
CA GLY A 313 14.12 -2.53 30.59
C GLY A 313 14.49 -3.92 30.05
N LYS A 314 13.88 -5.00 30.55
CA LYS A 314 14.26 -6.37 30.19
C LYS A 314 13.49 -6.92 29.00
N GLU A 315 12.23 -6.55 28.85
CA GLU A 315 11.32 -7.08 27.84
C GLU A 315 11.04 -6.04 26.76
N LEU A 316 11.34 -6.37 25.51
CA LEU A 316 10.97 -5.56 24.35
C LEU A 316 9.47 -5.74 24.07
N LEU A 317 8.72 -4.64 24.12
CA LEU A 317 7.27 -4.63 23.91
C LEU A 317 6.92 -4.46 22.44
N TYR A 318 7.50 -3.48 21.75
CA TYR A 318 7.34 -3.35 20.30
C TYR A 318 8.46 -2.53 19.65
N VAL A 319 8.50 -2.62 18.32
CA VAL A 319 9.32 -1.77 17.45
C VAL A 319 8.39 -1.14 16.43
N ARG A 320 8.56 0.16 16.19
CA ARG A 320 7.84 0.88 15.14
C ARG A 320 8.79 1.69 14.29
N TYR A 321 8.61 1.62 12.98
CA TYR A 321 9.24 2.54 12.04
C TYR A 321 8.24 3.61 11.59
N SER A 322 8.73 4.84 11.42
CA SER A 322 7.95 5.95 10.88
C SER A 322 8.79 6.72 9.87
N PHE A 323 8.14 7.29 8.86
CA PHE A 323 8.76 8.14 7.85
C PHE A 323 8.25 9.55 7.99
N ASN A 324 9.16 10.49 8.22
CA ASN A 324 8.83 11.91 8.25
C ASN A 324 9.01 12.52 6.86
N ARG A 325 7.95 13.18 6.40
CA ARG A 325 7.90 14.00 5.19
C ARG A 325 7.94 15.46 5.65
N LEU A 326 8.66 16.34 4.93
CA LEU A 326 8.55 17.79 5.16
C LEU A 326 7.24 18.33 4.60
#